data_AF-A0A536NP00-F1
#
_entry.id   AF-A0A536NP00-F1
#
_cell.length_a   1.000
_cell.length_b   1.000
_cell.length_c   1.000
_cell.angle_alpha   90.00
_cell.angle_beta   90.00
_cell.angle_gamma   90.00
#
_symmetry.space_group_name_H-M   'P 1'
#
loop_
_entity.id
_entity.type
_entity.pdbx_description
1 polymer ?
#
loop_
_entity_poly.entity_id
_entity_poly.type
_entity_poly.pdbx_seq_one_letter_code
_entity_poly.pdbx_strand_id
1 'polypeptide(L)'
;MDHHLRSDGDERRSRQPRGEARRLARAQRPDRPHLGADPVHQPRESGRTRGADARPKVRLPASGSREAFWLVGAVLVFGILGIVLGLNSPVQIPPGYSRYTAVMILAALDSVLGAVKAWLNGNFENKVFISGLLVNSIVAGGLTYLGDKLGVELYFAAIVAFGVRIFDNLAVIRRHLL
;
A
#
# COMPACT_ATOMS: atom_id res chain seq x y z
N MET A 1 53.41 -30.14 50.84
CA MET A 1 53.33 -31.61 51.01
C MET A 1 52.09 -32.09 50.25
N ASP A 2 51.94 -31.74 48.97
CA ASP A 2 52.67 -32.19 47.75
C ASP A 2 51.98 -33.45 47.19
N HIS A 3 51.20 -33.42 46.10
CA HIS A 3 51.47 -33.19 44.66
C HIS A 3 51.67 -34.50 43.84
N HIS A 4 50.86 -34.63 42.76
CA HIS A 4 51.00 -35.49 41.55
C HIS A 4 50.70 -37.00 41.72
N LEU A 5 50.04 -37.76 40.81
CA LEU A 5 50.00 -37.86 39.33
C LEU A 5 48.62 -38.48 38.91
N ARG A 6 47.89 -38.11 37.84
CA ARG A 6 47.94 -38.57 36.41
C ARG A 6 48.25 -40.09 36.27
N SER A 7 47.63 -40.97 35.47
CA SER A 7 46.94 -41.01 34.16
C SER A 7 46.25 -42.41 34.11
N ASP A 8 45.05 -42.60 33.56
CA ASP A 8 44.78 -43.21 32.23
C ASP A 8 43.25 -43.47 32.22
N GLY A 9 42.44 -43.16 31.22
CA GLY A 9 42.69 -43.35 29.79
C GLY A 9 42.41 -44.79 29.40
N ASP A 10 41.15 -45.22 29.27
CA ASP A 10 40.63 -45.69 27.97
C ASP A 10 39.22 -46.29 28.00
N GLU A 11 38.48 -45.93 26.95
CA GLU A 11 37.48 -46.71 26.22
C GLU A 11 36.31 -47.37 26.97
N ARG A 12 35.07 -46.92 26.69
CA ARG A 12 34.11 -47.66 25.84
C ARG A 12 32.89 -46.80 25.47
N ARG A 13 32.89 -46.41 24.19
CA ARG A 13 31.76 -46.48 23.24
C ARG A 13 30.37 -46.86 23.80
N SER A 14 29.47 -45.89 23.67
CA SER A 14 28.20 -45.96 22.91
C SER A 14 27.29 -47.19 23.07
N ARG A 15 26.08 -46.98 23.62
CA ARG A 15 24.79 -47.35 22.99
C ARG A 15 23.61 -46.79 23.81
N GLN A 16 22.92 -45.83 23.22
CA GLN A 16 21.72 -45.19 23.73
C GLN A 16 20.47 -45.89 23.15
N PRO A 17 19.51 -46.39 23.95
CA PRO A 17 18.32 -47.04 23.40
C PRO A 17 17.22 -46.01 23.09
N ARG A 18 17.20 -45.48 21.86
CA ARG A 18 16.11 -44.63 21.31
C ARG A 18 14.81 -45.41 20.98
N GLY A 19 14.72 -46.69 21.35
CA GLY A 19 13.64 -47.59 20.93
C GLY A 19 12.39 -47.59 21.81
N GLU A 20 12.51 -47.29 23.10
CA GLU A 20 11.41 -47.52 24.07
C GLU A 20 10.40 -46.37 24.14
N ALA A 21 10.85 -45.12 23.96
CA ALA A 21 9.98 -43.94 24.02
C ALA A 21 8.90 -43.91 22.92
N ARG A 22 9.12 -44.59 21.78
CA ARG A 22 8.14 -44.65 20.68
C ARG A 22 7.04 -45.69 20.89
N ARG A 23 7.25 -46.69 21.75
CA ARG A 23 6.24 -47.74 21.98
C ARG A 23 5.16 -47.30 22.95
N LEU A 24 5.50 -46.46 23.93
CA LEU A 24 4.54 -45.94 24.92
C LEU A 24 3.58 -44.90 24.32
N ALA A 25 4.01 -44.13 23.32
CA ALA A 25 3.16 -43.13 22.67
C ALA A 25 2.09 -43.71 21.71
N ARG A 26 2.18 -45.00 21.36
CA ARG A 26 1.24 -45.65 20.42
C ARG A 26 0.05 -46.33 21.09
N ALA A 27 0.08 -46.52 22.40
CA ALA A 27 -0.92 -47.27 23.15
C ALA A 27 -2.06 -46.42 23.76
N GLN A 28 -2.13 -45.12 23.46
CA GLN A 28 -3.03 -44.17 24.15
C GLN A 28 -4.02 -43.41 23.23
N ARG A 29 -4.43 -43.96 22.09
CA ARG A 29 -5.52 -43.33 21.30
C ARG A 29 -6.82 -44.14 21.44
N PRO A 30 -7.87 -43.57 22.08
CA PRO A 30 -9.16 -44.24 22.21
C PRO A 30 -9.95 -44.18 20.90
N ASP A 31 -10.73 -45.23 20.66
CA ASP A 31 -11.63 -45.43 19.52
C ASP A 31 -12.66 -44.30 19.41
N ARG A 32 -12.78 -43.73 18.21
CA ARG A 32 -13.93 -42.89 17.82
C ARG A 32 -14.76 -43.67 16.79
N PRO A 33 -16.10 -43.75 16.94
CA PRO A 33 -16.93 -44.56 16.05
C PRO A 33 -17.07 -43.92 14.66
N HIS A 34 -17.11 -44.79 13.66
CA HIS A 34 -17.37 -44.50 12.26
C HIS A 34 -18.80 -44.00 12.05
N LEU A 35 -18.99 -42.85 11.39
CA LEU A 35 -20.29 -42.43 10.84
C LEU A 35 -20.09 -41.91 9.40
N GLY A 36 -20.82 -42.53 8.47
CA GLY A 36 -21.23 -41.94 7.19
C GLY A 36 -20.16 -41.80 6.11
N ALA A 37 -19.97 -42.83 5.30
CA ALA A 37 -19.35 -42.68 3.98
C ALA A 37 -20.42 -42.22 2.97
N ASP A 38 -20.35 -40.97 2.54
CA ASP A 38 -20.94 -40.51 1.27
C ASP A 38 -19.86 -40.51 0.19
N PRO A 39 -20.07 -41.11 -1.00
CA PRO A 39 -19.08 -41.10 -2.06
C PRO A 39 -19.31 -39.88 -2.96
N VAL A 40 -18.60 -38.78 -2.71
CA VAL A 40 -18.61 -37.62 -3.62
C VAL A 40 -17.24 -37.45 -4.26
N HIS A 41 -17.18 -37.84 -5.54
CA HIS A 41 -16.29 -37.39 -6.60
C HIS A 41 -14.90 -36.86 -6.21
N GLN A 42 -13.88 -37.69 -6.38
CA GLN A 42 -12.51 -37.22 -6.67
C GLN A 42 -12.31 -37.12 -8.18
N PRO A 43 -12.11 -35.92 -8.76
CA PRO A 43 -11.50 -35.80 -10.07
C PRO A 43 -10.03 -36.18 -9.95
N ARG A 44 -9.61 -37.21 -10.69
CA ARG A 44 -8.20 -37.51 -10.94
C ARG A 44 -7.58 -36.35 -11.71
N GLU A 45 -6.67 -35.62 -11.09
CA GLU A 45 -5.67 -34.82 -11.80
C GLU A 45 -4.28 -35.43 -11.58
N SER A 46 -3.91 -36.33 -12.48
CA SER A 46 -2.53 -36.77 -12.68
C SER A 46 -2.11 -36.40 -14.08
N GLY A 47 -1.64 -35.16 -14.23
CA GLY A 47 -1.07 -34.62 -15.46
C GLY A 47 0.07 -33.67 -15.12
N ARG A 48 1.19 -34.23 -14.66
CA ARG A 48 2.42 -33.48 -14.42
C ARG A 48 3.05 -33.13 -15.77
N THR A 49 2.82 -31.91 -16.26
CA THR A 49 3.71 -31.25 -17.22
C THR A 49 4.20 -29.93 -16.64
N ARG A 50 5.45 -30.00 -16.19
CA ARG A 50 6.46 -28.93 -16.21
C ARG A 50 5.94 -27.49 -16.07
N GLY A 51 6.19 -26.94 -14.89
CA GLY A 51 6.45 -25.52 -14.76
C GLY A 51 7.56 -25.10 -15.72
N ALA A 52 7.19 -24.30 -16.69
CA ALA A 52 8.07 -23.43 -17.46
C ALA A 52 7.24 -22.19 -17.80
N ASP A 53 7.67 -21.05 -17.25
CA ASP A 53 7.26 -19.70 -17.65
C ASP A 53 5.81 -19.27 -17.43
N ALA A 54 5.39 -19.22 -16.18
CA ALA A 54 4.46 -18.19 -15.72
C ALA A 54 5.24 -17.16 -14.87
N ARG A 55 6.28 -16.53 -15.45
CA ARG A 55 6.73 -15.26 -14.88
C ARG A 55 5.57 -14.28 -15.10
N PRO A 56 5.01 -13.65 -14.05
CA PRO A 56 4.14 -12.50 -14.29
C PRO A 56 5.01 -11.52 -15.07
N LYS A 57 4.69 -11.33 -16.36
CA LYS A 57 5.30 -10.29 -17.18
C LYS A 57 4.81 -9.00 -16.53
N VAL A 58 5.58 -8.51 -15.55
CA VAL A 58 5.47 -7.15 -15.04
C VAL A 58 5.69 -6.29 -16.26
N ARG A 59 4.58 -5.88 -16.87
CA ARG A 59 4.59 -4.94 -17.99
C ARG A 59 5.07 -3.64 -17.37
N LEU A 60 6.38 -3.42 -17.38
CA LEU A 60 6.96 -2.10 -17.16
C LEU A 60 6.50 -1.24 -18.34
N PRO A 61 5.62 -0.25 -18.17
CA PRO A 61 5.41 0.72 -19.23
C PRO A 61 6.63 1.66 -19.25
N ALA A 62 7.70 1.23 -19.93
CA ALA A 62 8.90 2.02 -20.15
C ALA A 62 8.71 3.13 -21.21
N SER A 63 7.52 3.72 -21.30
CA SER A 63 7.17 4.72 -22.33
C SER A 63 6.23 5.82 -21.82
N GLY A 64 6.31 6.17 -20.53
CA GLY A 64 5.51 7.25 -19.94
C GLY A 64 6.33 8.44 -19.39
N SER A 65 7.67 8.37 -19.35
CA SER A 65 8.45 9.37 -18.60
C SER A 65 8.37 10.76 -19.23
N ARG A 66 8.46 10.88 -20.57
CA ARG A 66 8.42 12.17 -21.26
C ARG A 66 7.07 12.88 -21.07
N GLU A 67 5.97 12.15 -21.16
CA GLU A 67 4.63 12.72 -20.93
C GLU A 67 4.42 13.13 -19.47
N ALA A 68 4.92 12.32 -18.53
CA ALA A 68 4.86 12.66 -17.10
C ALA A 68 5.66 13.93 -16.77
N PHE A 69 6.86 14.10 -17.33
CA PHE A 69 7.65 15.33 -17.17
C PHE A 69 6.91 16.54 -17.74
N TRP A 70 6.33 16.43 -18.94
CA TRP A 70 5.54 17.51 -19.54
C TRP A 70 4.30 17.84 -18.71
N LEU A 71 3.62 16.85 -18.15
CA LEU A 71 2.44 17.08 -17.31
C LEU A 71 2.80 17.71 -15.96
N VAL A 72 3.84 17.24 -15.29
CA VAL A 72 4.32 17.86 -14.05
C VAL A 72 4.78 19.29 -14.34
N GLY A 73 5.53 19.51 -15.42
CA GLY A 73 5.92 20.85 -15.87
C GLY A 73 4.70 21.74 -16.16
N ALA A 74 3.71 21.23 -16.89
CA ALA A 74 2.48 21.95 -17.18
C ALA A 74 1.73 22.30 -15.88
N VAL A 75 1.59 21.37 -14.94
CA VAL A 75 0.94 21.61 -13.65
C VAL A 75 1.64 22.72 -12.87
N LEU A 76 2.97 22.73 -12.84
CA LEU A 76 3.74 23.80 -12.20
C LEU A 76 3.53 25.14 -12.89
N VAL A 77 3.60 25.16 -14.23
CA VAL A 77 3.39 26.39 -15.01
C VAL A 77 1.97 26.93 -14.84
N PHE A 78 0.95 26.09 -15.00
CA PHE A 78 -0.45 26.49 -14.83
C PHE A 78 -0.77 26.85 -13.38
N GLY A 79 -0.15 26.17 -12.40
CA GLY A 79 -0.29 26.50 -10.98
C GLY A 79 0.29 27.88 -10.66
N ILE A 80 1.52 28.16 -11.09
CA ILE A 80 2.17 29.47 -10.94
C ILE A 80 1.35 30.55 -11.66
N LEU A 81 0.95 30.28 -12.90
CA LEU A 81 0.12 31.20 -13.68
C LEU A 81 -1.20 31.48 -12.98
N GLY A 82 -1.87 30.46 -12.42
CA GLY A 82 -3.09 30.60 -11.64
C GLY A 82 -2.90 31.45 -10.38
N ILE A 83 -1.78 31.28 -9.67
CA ILE A 83 -1.44 32.11 -8.51
C ILE A 83 -1.21 33.56 -8.93
N VAL A 84 -0.42 33.81 -9.98
CA VAL A 84 -0.14 35.16 -10.49
C VAL A 84 -1.43 35.86 -10.94
N LEU A 85 -2.26 35.16 -11.73
CA LEU A 85 -3.55 35.69 -12.17
C LEU A 85 -4.49 35.94 -10.99
N GLY A 86 -4.53 35.05 -10.00
CA GLY A 86 -5.34 35.21 -8.80
C GLY A 86 -4.94 36.41 -7.96
N LEU A 87 -3.63 36.64 -7.76
CA LEU A 87 -3.12 37.77 -6.99
C LEU A 87 -3.27 39.11 -7.71
N ASN A 88 -3.21 39.13 -9.05
CA ASN A 88 -3.40 40.34 -9.85
C ASN A 88 -4.86 40.60 -10.23
N SER A 89 -5.75 39.66 -9.93
CA SER A 89 -7.18 39.82 -10.21
C SER A 89 -7.83 40.74 -9.18
N PRO A 90 -8.63 41.74 -9.60
CA PRO A 90 -9.44 42.55 -8.69
C PRO A 90 -10.63 41.76 -8.10
N VAL A 91 -10.78 40.48 -8.47
CA VAL A 91 -11.86 39.61 -8.00
C VAL A 91 -11.56 39.12 -6.60
N GLN A 92 -12.26 39.69 -5.62
CA GLN A 92 -12.27 39.15 -4.26
C GLN A 92 -13.27 38.00 -4.19
N ILE A 93 -12.82 36.85 -3.66
CA ILE A 93 -13.72 35.73 -3.40
C ILE A 93 -14.65 36.14 -2.25
N PRO A 94 -15.98 36.13 -2.44
CA PRO A 94 -16.90 36.47 -1.37
C PRO A 94 -16.67 35.55 -0.16
N PRO A 95 -16.79 36.04 1.08
CA PRO A 95 -16.48 35.25 2.29
C PRO A 95 -17.21 33.91 2.34
N GLY A 96 -18.44 33.87 1.82
CA GLY A 96 -19.25 32.65 1.74
C GLY A 96 -18.65 31.53 0.88
N TYR A 97 -17.78 31.82 -0.09
CA TYR A 97 -17.16 30.81 -0.95
C TYR A 97 -15.72 30.45 -0.53
N SER A 98 -15.12 31.22 0.38
CA SER A 98 -13.71 31.07 0.74
C SER A 98 -13.35 29.65 1.19
N ARG A 99 -14.18 29.03 2.04
CA ARG A 99 -13.92 27.66 2.54
C ARG A 99 -14.02 26.59 1.45
N TYR A 100 -14.93 26.76 0.50
CA TYR A 100 -15.13 25.85 -0.61
C TYR A 100 -13.91 25.84 -1.52
N THR A 101 -13.48 27.03 -1.94
CA THR A 101 -12.32 27.19 -2.81
C THR A 101 -11.04 26.68 -2.12
N ALA A 102 -10.86 26.97 -0.83
CA ALA A 102 -9.71 26.48 -0.07
C ALA A 102 -9.64 24.94 -0.04
N VAL A 103 -10.77 24.27 0.24
CA VAL A 103 -10.84 22.80 0.30
C VAL A 103 -10.67 22.17 -1.10
N MET A 104 -11.21 22.80 -2.15
CA MET A 104 -10.99 22.38 -3.54
C MET A 104 -9.51 22.48 -3.94
N ILE A 105 -8.84 23.58 -3.60
CA ILE A 105 -7.40 23.77 -3.85
C ILE A 105 -6.57 22.73 -3.08
N LEU A 106 -6.93 22.45 -1.82
CA LEU A 106 -6.25 21.44 -1.02
C LEU A 106 -6.35 20.04 -1.67
N ALA A 107 -7.55 19.67 -2.14
CA ALA A 107 -7.76 18.41 -2.84
C ALA A 107 -7.01 18.35 -4.19
N ALA A 108 -6.92 19.47 -4.90
CA ALA A 108 -6.12 19.58 -6.12
C ALA A 108 -4.62 19.37 -5.82
N LEU A 109 -4.11 20.02 -4.78
CA LEU A 109 -2.71 19.87 -4.35
C LEU A 109 -2.38 18.43 -3.98
N ASP A 110 -3.27 17.74 -3.25
CA ASP A 110 -3.05 16.32 -2.93
C ASP A 110 -2.96 15.45 -4.19
N SER A 111 -3.83 15.70 -5.19
CA SER A 111 -3.76 14.98 -6.46
C SER A 111 -2.44 15.23 -7.22
N VAL A 112 -1.88 16.44 -7.13
CA VAL A 112 -0.55 16.75 -7.69
C VAL A 112 0.55 15.97 -6.97
N LEU A 113 0.53 15.93 -5.63
CA LEU A 113 1.49 15.12 -4.86
C LEU A 113 1.34 13.63 -5.13
N GLY A 114 0.10 13.15 -5.28
CA GLY A 114 -0.21 11.78 -5.67
C GLY A 114 0.35 11.44 -7.07
N ALA A 115 0.27 12.38 -8.01
CA ALA A 115 0.87 12.24 -9.33
C ALA A 115 2.41 12.16 -9.27
N VAL A 116 3.05 13.03 -8.49
CA VAL A 116 4.51 12.97 -8.28
C VAL A 116 4.91 11.64 -7.65
N LYS A 117 4.17 11.17 -6.64
CA LYS A 117 4.38 9.84 -6.05
C LYS A 117 4.25 8.72 -7.09
N ALA A 118 3.22 8.76 -7.94
CA ALA A 118 3.01 7.73 -8.96
C ALA A 118 4.12 7.75 -10.04
N TRP A 119 4.60 8.95 -10.37
CA TRP A 119 5.74 9.13 -11.26
C TRP A 119 7.03 8.54 -10.70
N LEU A 120 7.35 8.80 -9.43
CA LEU A 120 8.52 8.20 -8.76
C LEU A 120 8.45 6.68 -8.68
N ASN A 121 7.25 6.11 -8.50
CA ASN A 121 7.04 4.66 -8.46
C ASN A 121 6.94 4.01 -9.87
N GLY A 122 7.06 4.78 -10.96
CA GLY A 122 6.96 4.28 -12.33
C GLY A 122 5.57 3.78 -12.74
N ASN A 123 4.53 4.16 -12.00
CA ASN A 123 3.12 3.76 -12.24
C ASN A 123 2.20 4.96 -12.50
N PHE A 124 2.77 6.03 -13.05
CA PHE A 124 2.03 7.23 -13.42
C PHE A 124 1.11 6.96 -14.62
N GLU A 125 -0.16 7.32 -14.47
CA GLU A 125 -1.17 7.24 -15.52
C GLU A 125 -1.92 8.58 -15.62
N ASN A 126 -1.84 9.22 -16.79
CA ASN A 126 -2.42 10.54 -17.05
C ASN A 126 -3.93 10.58 -16.72
N LYS A 127 -4.66 9.51 -17.07
CA LYS A 127 -6.10 9.38 -16.83
C LYS A 127 -6.43 9.36 -15.33
N VAL A 128 -5.61 8.69 -14.52
CA VAL A 128 -5.78 8.62 -13.06
C VAL A 128 -5.45 9.97 -12.43
N PHE A 129 -4.42 10.66 -12.92
CA PHE A 129 -4.10 12.01 -12.45
C PHE A 129 -5.21 13.02 -12.74
N ILE A 130 -5.65 13.13 -14.00
CA ILE A 130 -6.67 14.13 -14.39
C ILE A 130 -8.02 13.82 -13.73
N SER A 131 -8.41 12.54 -13.68
CA SER A 131 -9.63 12.15 -12.99
C SER A 131 -9.52 12.43 -11.49
N GLY A 132 -8.40 12.10 -10.84
CA GLY A 132 -8.14 12.41 -9.45
C GLY A 132 -8.19 13.92 -9.16
N LEU A 133 -7.54 14.74 -9.98
CA LEU A 133 -7.53 16.20 -9.82
C LEU A 133 -8.95 16.78 -9.84
N LEU A 134 -9.73 16.46 -10.89
CA LEU A 134 -11.06 17.03 -11.07
C LEU A 134 -12.08 16.43 -10.09
N VAL A 135 -12.13 15.11 -9.99
CA VAL A 135 -13.10 14.42 -9.13
C VAL A 135 -12.83 14.74 -7.67
N ASN A 136 -11.59 14.68 -7.19
CA ASN A 136 -11.31 15.01 -5.78
C ASN A 136 -11.63 16.46 -5.47
N SER A 137 -11.34 17.40 -6.36
CA SER A 137 -11.65 18.82 -6.14
C SER A 137 -13.16 19.04 -6.07
N ILE A 138 -13.92 18.50 -7.03
CA ILE A 138 -15.39 18.61 -7.05
C ILE A 138 -15.99 17.94 -5.82
N VAL A 139 -15.53 16.74 -5.46
CA VAL A 139 -16.01 16.03 -4.28
C VAL A 139 -15.68 16.81 -3.00
N ALA A 140 -14.50 17.40 -2.89
CA ALA A 140 -14.11 18.18 -1.72
C ALA A 140 -14.97 19.46 -1.56
N GLY A 141 -15.19 20.18 -2.66
CA GLY A 141 -16.10 21.32 -2.68
C GLY A 141 -17.56 20.93 -2.40
N GLY A 142 -18.01 19.81 -2.98
CA GLY A 142 -19.35 19.26 -2.77
C GLY A 142 -19.56 18.76 -1.34
N LEU A 143 -18.55 18.16 -0.72
CA LEU A 143 -18.59 17.73 0.67
C LEU A 143 -18.65 18.93 1.62
N THR A 144 -17.87 19.97 1.32
CA THR A 144 -17.93 21.25 2.04
C THR A 144 -19.33 21.87 1.92
N TYR A 145 -19.88 21.93 0.70
CA TYR A 145 -21.24 22.40 0.46
C TYR A 145 -22.31 21.59 1.19
N LEU A 146 -22.16 20.28 1.19
CA LEU A 146 -23.10 19.40 1.88
C LEU A 146 -23.04 19.63 3.39
N GLY A 147 -21.84 19.80 3.96
CA GLY A 147 -21.67 20.19 5.36
C GLY A 147 -22.42 21.47 5.70
N ASP A 148 -22.25 22.51 4.87
CA ASP A 148 -22.93 23.79 5.02
C ASP A 148 -24.46 23.65 5.00
N LYS A 149 -24.99 22.83 4.10
CA LYS A 149 -26.45 22.58 3.99
C LYS A 149 -27.01 21.73 5.12
N LEU A 150 -26.20 20.85 5.69
CA LEU A 150 -26.57 20.02 6.84
C LEU A 150 -26.35 20.73 8.18
N GLY A 151 -25.72 21.91 8.19
CA GLY A 151 -25.38 22.64 9.42
C GLY A 151 -24.25 21.98 10.22
N VAL A 152 -23.36 21.24 9.56
CA VAL A 152 -22.22 20.56 10.19
C VAL A 152 -20.90 20.98 9.55
N GLU A 153 -19.82 20.99 10.33
CA GLU A 153 -18.50 21.45 9.89
C GLU A 153 -17.71 20.36 9.12
N LEU A 154 -18.33 19.79 8.09
CA LEU A 154 -17.77 18.65 7.33
C LEU A 154 -16.48 19.01 6.57
N TYR A 155 -16.23 20.30 6.36
CA TYR A 155 -15.00 20.79 5.75
C TYR A 155 -13.76 20.42 6.57
N PHE A 156 -13.85 20.34 7.92
CA PHE A 156 -12.73 19.87 8.74
C PHE A 156 -12.41 18.41 8.48
N ALA A 157 -13.43 17.56 8.32
CA ALA A 157 -13.23 16.15 7.97
C ALA A 157 -12.54 16.02 6.61
N ALA A 158 -12.95 16.84 5.63
CA ALA A 158 -12.29 16.90 4.33
C ALA A 158 -10.81 17.30 4.49
N ILE A 159 -10.52 18.39 5.21
CA ILE A 159 -9.16 18.88 5.45
C ILE A 159 -8.29 17.79 6.09
N VAL A 160 -8.80 17.09 7.11
CA VAL A 160 -8.06 16.02 7.79
C VAL A 160 -7.81 14.86 6.83
N ALA A 161 -8.83 14.41 6.09
CA ALA A 161 -8.68 13.30 5.14
C ALA A 161 -7.66 13.62 4.04
N PHE A 162 -7.76 14.78 3.40
CA PHE A 162 -6.77 15.22 2.40
C PHE A 162 -5.40 15.45 3.04
N GLY A 163 -5.34 16.02 4.25
CA GLY A 163 -4.10 16.24 4.98
C GLY A 163 -3.33 14.94 5.23
N VAL A 164 -4.00 13.88 5.68
CA VAL A 164 -3.39 12.55 5.85
C VAL A 164 -2.82 12.04 4.53
N ARG A 165 -3.58 12.13 3.43
CA ARG A 165 -3.11 11.70 2.10
C ARG A 165 -1.89 12.49 1.63
N ILE A 166 -1.85 13.79 1.90
CA ILE A 166 -0.71 14.66 1.58
C ILE A 166 0.54 14.18 2.31
N PHE A 167 0.43 13.94 3.63
CA PHE A 167 1.58 13.44 4.41
C PHE A 167 2.05 12.07 3.96
N ASP A 168 1.13 11.16 3.62
CA ASP A 168 1.47 9.84 3.08
C ASP A 168 2.19 9.96 1.72
N ASN A 169 1.70 10.84 0.84
CA ASN A 169 2.31 11.12 -0.46
C ASN A 169 3.73 11.67 -0.27
N LEU A 170 3.90 12.65 0.63
CA LEU A 170 5.21 13.24 0.96
C LEU A 170 6.17 12.22 1.59
N ALA A 171 5.70 11.32 2.44
CA ALA A 171 6.54 10.30 3.05
C ALA A 171 7.17 9.37 2.00
N VAL A 172 6.40 8.98 0.99
CA VAL A 172 6.89 8.18 -0.14
C VAL A 172 7.86 8.98 -1.01
N ILE A 173 7.52 10.23 -1.34
CA ILE A 173 8.39 11.12 -2.13
C ILE A 173 9.75 11.30 -1.44
N ARG A 174 9.73 11.62 -0.14
CA ARG A 174 10.95 11.80 0.67
C ARG A 174 11.84 10.57 0.64
N ARG A 175 11.27 9.36 0.73
CA ARG A 175 12.04 8.11 0.69
C ARG A 175 12.75 7.85 -0.65
N HIS A 176 12.22 8.37 -1.75
CA HIS A 176 12.88 8.23 -3.06
C HIS A 176 14.00 9.25 -3.29
N LEU A 177 14.01 10.35 -2.54
CA LEU A 177 15.02 11.41 -2.63
C LEU A 177 16.25 11.14 -1.74
N LEU A 178 16.15 10.17 -0.83
CA LEU A 178 17.21 9.72 0.07
C LEU A 178 17.82 8.43 -0.46
#